data_AF-A0A524PGJ8-F1
#
_entry.id   AF-A0A524PGJ8-F1
#
_cell.length_a   1.000
_cell.length_b   1.000
_cell.length_c   1.000
_cell.angle_alpha   90.00
_cell.angle_beta   90.00
_cell.angle_gamma   90.00
#
_symmetry.space_group_name_H-M   'P 1'
#
loop_
_entity.id
_entity.type
_entity.pdbx_description
1 polymer ?
#
loop_
_entity_poly.entity_id
_entity_poly.type
_entity_poly.pdbx_seq_one_letter_code
_entity_poly.pdbx_strand_id
1 'polypeptide(L)'
;MTDNVSGQKERPYNLLSDEEAFVIRNKGTERPWTGKFTNYNEEGTYVYKQCGAALYRSSDKFDSHCGWPSFDDEIEGAVKRVQDADGQRTEILCASCNGHLGHVFLGEGFTDLDTRHCVNSVSIDFVPATLEEGRYETALLAGGCFWGVEYYLQKMDGVKSVASGYTGGHVKNPGYREVCTGNTGHAETVSVVFDPEKVSYEEIVRMFLEIHDPTQVGRQGPDIGDQ
;
A
#
# COMPACT_ATOMS: atom_id res chain seq x y z
N MET A 1 30.78 18.47 16.15
CA MET A 1 31.35 17.13 15.91
C MET A 1 30.16 16.18 15.86
N THR A 2 30.14 15.37 14.82
CA THR A 2 29.01 14.61 14.27
C THR A 2 28.63 13.43 15.16
N ASP A 3 27.38 13.36 15.60
CA ASP A 3 26.78 12.12 16.05
C ASP A 3 25.57 11.78 15.16
N ASN A 4 25.69 10.61 14.55
CA ASN A 4 24.89 10.07 13.46
C ASN A 4 23.42 9.87 13.86
N VAL A 5 22.51 10.46 13.08
CA VAL A 5 21.09 10.11 13.09
C VAL A 5 20.91 8.77 12.37
N SER A 6 20.74 7.67 13.11
CA SER A 6 20.47 6.34 12.54
C SER A 6 19.03 5.84 12.80
N GLY A 7 18.04 6.73 12.81
CA GLY A 7 16.65 6.42 13.16
C GLY A 7 15.71 6.06 12.01
N GLN A 8 16.10 5.18 11.07
CA GLN A 8 15.24 4.77 9.92
C GLN A 8 15.40 3.29 9.48
N LYS A 9 15.22 2.31 10.37
CA LYS A 9 15.15 0.87 10.05
C LYS A 9 14.17 0.27 11.07
N GLU A 10 12.94 -0.16 10.81
CA GLU A 10 12.34 -0.92 9.70
C GLU A 10 10.80 -0.78 9.81
N ARG A 11 10.10 -0.42 8.71
CA ARG A 11 8.65 -0.70 8.58
C ARG A 11 8.52 -2.17 8.13
N PRO A 12 7.62 -3.01 8.66
CA PRO A 12 7.50 -4.38 8.20
C PRO A 12 6.96 -4.38 6.77
N TYR A 13 7.86 -4.60 5.82
CA TYR A 13 7.53 -4.77 4.42
C TYR A 13 6.81 -6.10 4.21
N ASN A 14 5.88 -6.14 3.26
CA ASN A 14 5.31 -7.39 2.80
C ASN A 14 6.42 -8.34 2.33
N LEU A 15 6.28 -9.61 2.70
CA LEU A 15 7.18 -10.66 2.23
C LEU A 15 7.03 -10.79 0.72
N LEU A 16 8.17 -10.85 0.03
CA LEU A 16 8.23 -10.98 -1.42
C LEU A 16 8.71 -12.39 -1.75
N SER A 17 8.14 -12.99 -2.80
CA SER A 17 8.74 -14.14 -3.47
C SER A 17 10.07 -13.76 -4.12
N ASP A 18 10.86 -14.75 -4.54
CA ASP A 18 12.13 -14.49 -5.22
C ASP A 18 11.93 -13.72 -6.55
N GLU A 19 10.85 -14.00 -7.28
CA GLU A 19 10.50 -13.31 -8.52
C GLU A 19 10.08 -11.86 -8.27
N GLU A 20 9.28 -11.63 -7.22
CA GLU A 20 8.86 -10.29 -6.80
C GLU A 20 10.06 -9.49 -6.31
N ALA A 21 10.94 -10.09 -5.51
CA ALA A 21 12.16 -9.45 -5.02
C ALA A 21 13.11 -9.09 -6.17
N PHE A 22 13.20 -9.92 -7.20
CA PHE A 22 13.97 -9.62 -8.40
C PHE A 22 13.50 -8.33 -9.09
N VAL A 23 12.19 -8.12 -9.24
CA VAL A 23 11.67 -6.88 -9.85
C VAL A 23 11.73 -5.71 -8.87
N ILE A 24 11.14 -5.87 -7.69
CA ILE A 24 10.95 -4.78 -6.71
C ILE A 24 12.27 -4.29 -6.10
N ARG A 25 13.17 -5.20 -5.72
CA ARG A 25 14.41 -4.86 -5.00
C ARG A 25 15.61 -4.77 -5.93
N ASN A 26 15.70 -5.66 -6.93
CA ASN A 26 16.83 -5.71 -7.85
C ASN A 26 16.57 -4.96 -9.17
N LYS A 27 15.48 -4.17 -9.25
CA LYS A 27 15.12 -3.35 -10.41
C LYS A 27 15.02 -4.15 -11.71
N GLY A 28 14.60 -5.40 -11.59
CA GLY A 28 14.28 -6.25 -12.72
C GLY A 28 13.05 -5.75 -13.47
N THR A 29 12.71 -6.44 -14.57
CA THR A 29 11.48 -6.18 -15.32
C THR A 29 10.79 -7.52 -15.56
N GLU A 30 9.50 -7.59 -15.28
CA GLU A 30 8.71 -8.79 -15.60
C GLU A 30 8.59 -8.95 -17.13
N ARG A 31 8.32 -10.18 -17.59
CA ARG A 31 8.13 -10.40 -19.03
C ARG A 31 6.87 -9.67 -19.51
N PRO A 32 6.87 -9.10 -20.73
CA PRO A 32 5.67 -8.47 -21.26
C PRO A 32 4.54 -9.50 -21.34
N TRP A 33 3.31 -9.05 -21.06
CA TRP A 33 2.06 -9.82 -21.12
C TRP A 33 1.91 -10.93 -20.07
N THR A 34 2.82 -11.04 -19.09
CA THR A 34 2.70 -12.03 -18.02
C THR A 34 2.08 -11.47 -16.74
N GLY A 35 1.96 -10.14 -16.63
CA GLY A 35 1.46 -9.45 -15.44
C GLY A 35 -0.03 -9.66 -15.19
N LYS A 36 -0.41 -9.91 -13.92
CA LYS A 36 -1.82 -10.02 -13.48
C LYS A 36 -2.65 -8.80 -13.85
N PHE A 37 -2.06 -7.61 -13.77
CA PHE A 37 -2.76 -6.34 -13.92
C PHE A 37 -2.61 -5.69 -15.29
N THR A 38 -1.94 -6.34 -16.26
CA THR A 38 -1.75 -5.80 -17.61
C THR A 38 -3.11 -5.51 -18.28
N ASN A 39 -3.98 -6.52 -18.35
CA ASN A 39 -5.31 -6.42 -18.97
C ASN A 39 -6.45 -6.33 -17.93
N TYR A 40 -6.15 -5.85 -16.73
CA TYR A 40 -7.11 -5.78 -15.62
C TYR A 40 -7.75 -4.39 -15.58
N ASN A 41 -9.08 -4.34 -15.58
CA ASN A 41 -9.86 -3.09 -15.76
C ASN A 41 -10.98 -2.92 -14.72
N GLU A 42 -10.84 -3.52 -13.53
CA GLU A 42 -11.78 -3.28 -12.43
C GLU A 42 -11.58 -1.89 -11.84
N GLU A 43 -12.66 -1.31 -11.30
CA GLU A 43 -12.62 -0.03 -10.61
C GLU A 43 -11.97 -0.16 -9.23
N GLY A 44 -11.02 0.71 -8.90
CA GLY A 44 -10.26 0.62 -7.65
C GLY A 44 -8.98 1.44 -7.59
N THR A 45 -8.13 1.08 -6.65
CA THR A 45 -6.85 1.73 -6.37
C THR A 45 -5.73 0.70 -6.43
N TYR A 46 -4.68 1.01 -7.19
CA TYR A 46 -3.45 0.24 -7.20
C TYR A 46 -2.52 0.72 -6.08
N VAL A 47 -2.01 -0.24 -5.30
CA VAL A 47 -1.13 0.00 -4.16
C VAL A 47 0.23 -0.64 -4.42
N TYR A 48 1.28 -0.13 -3.79
CA TYR A 48 2.61 -0.72 -3.90
C TYR A 48 2.69 -2.02 -3.12
N LYS A 49 3.07 -3.11 -3.78
CA LYS A 49 3.03 -4.45 -3.18
C LYS A 49 3.85 -4.58 -1.90
N GLN A 50 5.01 -3.94 -1.82
CA GLN A 50 5.90 -4.14 -0.68
C GLN A 50 5.50 -3.34 0.58
N CYS A 51 4.87 -2.17 0.44
CA CYS A 51 4.60 -1.27 1.57
C CYS A 51 3.15 -0.75 1.66
N GLY A 52 2.27 -1.18 0.75
CA GLY A 52 0.84 -0.83 0.75
C GLY A 52 0.51 0.61 0.32
N ALA A 53 1.51 1.44 -0.04
CA ALA A 53 1.26 2.83 -0.41
C ALA A 53 0.37 2.93 -1.66
N ALA A 54 -0.69 3.74 -1.62
CA ALA A 54 -1.53 3.99 -2.79
C ALA A 54 -0.74 4.72 -3.88
N LEU A 55 -0.88 4.27 -5.13
CA LEU A 55 -0.09 4.76 -6.28
C LEU A 55 -0.96 5.35 -7.39
N TYR A 56 -1.97 4.59 -7.84
CA TYR A 56 -2.74 4.91 -9.05
C TYR A 56 -4.21 4.60 -8.86
N ARG A 57 -5.10 5.30 -9.57
CA ARG A 57 -6.51 4.95 -9.65
C ARG A 57 -6.76 4.13 -10.93
N SER A 58 -7.80 3.31 -10.93
CA SER A 58 -8.29 2.62 -12.13
C SER A 58 -8.62 3.60 -13.26
N SER A 59 -9.13 4.79 -12.92
CA SER A 59 -9.46 5.86 -13.89
C SER A 59 -8.29 6.34 -14.72
N ASP A 60 -7.07 6.21 -14.18
CA ASP A 60 -5.84 6.71 -14.78
C ASP A 60 -5.18 5.60 -15.62
N LYS A 61 -5.74 4.38 -15.61
CA LYS A 61 -5.23 3.23 -16.36
C LYS A 61 -5.72 3.27 -17.80
N PHE A 62 -4.82 3.00 -18.75
CA PHE A 62 -5.14 2.88 -20.16
C PHE A 62 -4.37 1.73 -20.85
N ASP A 63 -4.83 1.34 -22.04
CA ASP A 63 -4.16 0.32 -22.86
C ASP A 63 -3.17 0.99 -23.83
N SER A 64 -1.88 0.81 -23.55
CA SER A 64 -0.79 1.28 -24.42
C SER A 64 -0.26 0.19 -25.35
N HIS A 65 -0.76 -1.04 -25.23
CA HIS A 65 -0.24 -2.25 -25.88
C HIS A 65 1.26 -2.51 -25.65
N CYS A 66 1.86 -1.95 -24.60
CA CYS A 66 3.30 -2.13 -24.33
C CYS A 66 3.62 -3.49 -23.69
N GLY A 67 2.62 -4.19 -23.14
CA GLY A 67 2.77 -5.47 -22.43
C GLY A 67 2.82 -5.35 -20.91
N TRP A 68 2.72 -4.14 -20.36
CA TRP A 68 2.68 -3.86 -18.92
C TRP A 68 1.53 -2.90 -18.59
N PRO A 69 1.01 -2.91 -17.34
CA PRO A 69 0.10 -1.88 -16.85
C PRO A 69 0.60 -0.46 -17.18
N SER A 70 -0.28 0.37 -17.75
CA SER A 70 0.02 1.74 -18.14
C SER A 70 -0.95 2.70 -17.48
N PHE A 71 -0.41 3.75 -16.87
CA PHE A 71 -1.17 4.82 -16.22
C PHE A 71 -0.73 6.18 -16.74
N ASP A 72 -1.63 7.14 -16.89
CA ASP A 72 -1.30 8.49 -17.35
C ASP A 72 -1.23 9.56 -16.26
N ASP A 73 -1.72 9.23 -15.06
CA ASP A 73 -1.58 10.05 -13.87
C ASP A 73 -1.21 9.18 -12.64
N GLU A 74 -0.80 9.84 -11.56
CA GLU A 74 -0.57 9.21 -10.25
C GLU A 74 -1.38 9.88 -9.13
N ILE A 75 -1.55 9.18 -8.02
CA ILE A 75 -1.92 9.84 -6.77
C ILE A 75 -0.79 10.82 -6.41
N GLU A 76 -1.14 12.09 -6.20
CA GLU A 76 -0.19 13.17 -5.99
C GLU A 76 0.86 12.81 -4.93
N GLY A 77 2.14 12.85 -5.32
CA GLY A 77 3.28 12.55 -4.45
C GLY A 77 3.54 11.06 -4.19
N ALA A 78 2.77 10.14 -4.77
CA ALA A 78 2.95 8.70 -4.58
C ALA A 78 4.15 8.12 -5.36
N VAL A 79 4.53 8.76 -6.47
CA VAL A 79 5.58 8.29 -7.37
C VAL A 79 6.78 9.24 -7.35
N LYS A 80 7.96 8.67 -7.13
CA LYS A 80 9.24 9.37 -7.22
C LYS A 80 9.92 9.03 -8.55
N ARG A 81 10.35 10.05 -9.27
CA ARG A 81 11.05 9.93 -10.56
C ARG A 81 12.56 10.06 -10.37
N VAL A 82 13.33 9.12 -10.92
CA VAL A 82 14.80 9.10 -10.85
C VAL A 82 15.35 8.81 -12.25
N GLN A 83 16.25 9.65 -12.73
CA GLN A 83 16.84 9.43 -14.06
C GLN A 83 17.80 8.23 -14.02
N ASP A 84 17.69 7.33 -14.99
CA ASP A 84 18.60 6.19 -15.14
C ASP A 84 20.02 6.68 -15.42
N ALA A 85 21.01 5.83 -15.12
CA ALA A 85 22.43 6.14 -15.32
C ALA A 85 22.79 6.42 -16.80
N ASP A 86 21.98 5.94 -17.75
CA ASP A 86 22.12 6.20 -19.18
C ASP A 86 21.56 7.57 -19.62
N GLY A 87 20.80 8.24 -18.73
CA GLY A 87 20.13 9.51 -19.01
C GLY A 87 18.92 9.43 -19.94
N GLN A 88 18.61 8.25 -20.48
CA GLN A 88 17.59 8.09 -21.53
C GLN A 88 16.21 7.76 -20.99
N ARG A 89 16.13 7.09 -19.84
CA ARG A 89 14.86 6.71 -19.21
C ARG A 89 14.75 7.30 -17.81
N THR A 90 13.51 7.47 -17.36
CA THR A 90 13.22 7.92 -16.00
C THR A 90 12.56 6.77 -15.25
N GLU A 91 13.28 6.19 -14.31
CA GLU A 91 12.76 5.19 -13.38
C GLU A 91 11.69 5.83 -12.49
N ILE A 92 10.62 5.09 -12.25
CA ILE A 92 9.60 5.41 -11.25
C ILE A 92 9.73 4.48 -10.05
N LEU A 93 9.71 5.08 -8.86
CA LEU A 93 9.83 4.41 -7.58
C LEU A 93 8.64 4.76 -6.70
N CYS A 94 8.25 3.85 -5.79
CA CYS A 94 7.34 4.20 -4.71
C CYS A 94 7.95 5.30 -3.83
N ALA A 95 7.29 6.45 -3.69
CA ALA A 95 7.82 7.56 -2.88
C ALA A 95 7.94 7.21 -1.39
N SER A 96 7.11 6.28 -0.91
CA SER A 96 7.05 5.89 0.51
C SER A 96 8.22 4.99 0.96
N CYS A 97 8.75 4.15 0.07
CA CYS A 97 9.78 3.16 0.42
C CYS A 97 10.93 3.01 -0.60
N ASN A 98 10.94 3.79 -1.68
CA ASN A 98 11.91 3.74 -2.79
C ASN A 98 11.98 2.39 -3.54
N GLY A 99 10.92 1.57 -3.48
CA GLY A 99 10.87 0.32 -4.23
C GLY A 99 10.56 0.53 -5.72
N HIS A 100 11.05 -0.37 -6.57
CA HIS A 100 10.97 -0.23 -8.04
C HIS A 100 9.57 -0.49 -8.59
N LEU A 101 9.06 0.45 -9.40
CA LEU A 101 7.79 0.31 -10.14
C LEU A 101 8.03 -0.04 -11.61
N GLY A 102 8.91 0.70 -12.28
CA GLY A 102 9.11 0.63 -13.73
C GLY A 102 9.67 1.95 -14.26
N HIS A 103 9.14 2.44 -15.38
CA HIS A 103 9.60 3.68 -16.03
C HIS A 103 8.45 4.59 -16.45
N VAL A 104 8.72 5.89 -16.51
CA VAL A 104 7.83 6.88 -17.12
C VAL A 104 8.35 7.34 -18.48
N PHE A 105 7.42 7.48 -19.42
CA PHE A 105 7.63 8.01 -20.76
C PHE A 105 6.73 9.23 -20.95
N LEU A 106 7.23 10.23 -21.67
CA LEU A 106 6.52 11.49 -21.93
C LEU A 106 6.56 11.76 -23.43
N GLY A 107 5.52 12.38 -24.01
CA GLY A 107 5.58 12.82 -25.41
C GLY A 107 5.19 11.76 -26.45
N GLU A 108 4.45 10.73 -26.05
CA GLU A 108 4.08 9.59 -26.91
C GLU A 108 2.69 9.74 -27.56
N GLY A 109 1.86 10.65 -27.06
CA GLY A 109 0.55 10.99 -27.61
C GLY A 109 -0.56 9.97 -27.33
N PHE A 110 -0.42 9.14 -26.28
CA PHE A 110 -1.45 8.16 -25.92
C PHE A 110 -2.68 8.78 -25.24
N THR A 111 -2.47 9.78 -24.39
CA THR A 111 -3.53 10.49 -23.65
C THR A 111 -3.28 12.00 -23.66
N ASP A 112 -4.24 12.79 -23.22
CA ASP A 112 -4.12 14.26 -23.17
C ASP A 112 -3.02 14.74 -22.21
N LEU A 113 -2.72 13.94 -21.17
CA LEU A 113 -1.63 14.22 -20.21
C LEU A 113 -0.25 13.84 -20.76
N ASP A 114 -0.23 13.11 -21.88
CA ASP A 114 0.97 12.73 -22.62
C ASP A 114 2.08 12.13 -21.75
N THR A 115 1.65 11.43 -20.70
CA THR A 115 2.47 10.78 -19.70
C THR A 115 2.07 9.31 -19.68
N ARG A 116 3.06 8.43 -19.63
CA ARG A 116 2.83 6.98 -19.51
C ARG A 116 3.76 6.38 -18.47
N HIS A 117 3.19 6.05 -17.33
CA HIS A 117 3.81 5.22 -16.31
C HIS A 117 3.66 3.76 -16.72
N CYS A 118 4.75 3.16 -17.20
CA CYS A 118 4.84 1.75 -17.55
C CYS A 118 5.29 0.97 -16.31
N VAL A 119 4.35 0.30 -15.64
CA VAL A 119 4.55 -0.28 -14.31
C VAL A 119 4.59 -1.80 -14.39
N ASN A 120 5.52 -2.43 -13.69
CA ASN A 120 5.50 -3.89 -13.52
C ASN A 120 4.28 -4.30 -12.70
N SER A 121 3.48 -5.23 -13.21
CA SER A 121 2.34 -5.78 -12.47
C SER A 121 2.77 -6.44 -11.17
N VAL A 122 3.93 -7.10 -11.12
CA VAL A 122 4.46 -7.67 -9.87
C VAL A 122 4.81 -6.64 -8.81
N SER A 123 4.97 -5.35 -9.15
CA SER A 123 5.29 -4.29 -8.20
C SER A 123 4.05 -3.71 -7.50
N ILE A 124 2.85 -4.04 -7.97
CA ILE A 124 1.59 -3.46 -7.49
C ILE A 124 0.60 -4.56 -7.05
N ASP A 125 -0.31 -4.18 -6.16
CA ASP A 125 -1.53 -4.90 -5.82
C ASP A 125 -2.74 -3.98 -6.03
N PHE A 126 -3.95 -4.50 -5.84
CA PHE A 126 -5.19 -3.79 -6.17
C PHE A 126 -6.23 -3.88 -5.06
N VAL A 127 -6.86 -2.75 -4.76
CA VAL A 127 -7.97 -2.61 -3.82
C VAL A 127 -9.21 -2.14 -4.62
N PRO A 128 -10.28 -2.94 -4.73
CA PRO A 128 -11.47 -2.59 -5.51
C PRO A 128 -12.23 -1.39 -4.91
N ALA A 129 -12.82 -0.55 -5.77
CA ALA A 129 -13.61 0.63 -5.39
C ALA A 129 -14.96 0.25 -4.80
N THR A 130 -15.55 -0.84 -5.28
CA THR A 130 -16.78 -1.44 -4.77
C THR A 130 -16.50 -2.88 -4.40
N LEU A 131 -16.88 -3.26 -3.19
CA LEU A 131 -17.01 -4.65 -2.81
C LEU A 131 -18.29 -5.19 -3.48
N GLU A 132 -18.30 -6.45 -3.93
CA GLU A 132 -19.45 -7.06 -4.61
C GLU A 132 -20.76 -6.91 -3.82
N GLU A 133 -21.94 -7.01 -4.44
CA GLU A 133 -23.19 -6.97 -3.67
C GLU A 133 -23.22 -8.09 -2.61
N GLY A 134 -23.22 -7.70 -1.33
CA GLY A 134 -23.20 -8.59 -0.19
C GLY A 134 -23.43 -7.80 1.10
N ARG A 135 -23.94 -8.47 2.14
CA ARG A 135 -24.16 -7.82 3.44
C ARG A 135 -22.83 -7.79 4.20
N TYR A 136 -21.97 -6.84 3.89
CA TYR A 136 -20.69 -6.69 4.59
C TYR A 136 -20.82 -5.88 5.87
N GLU A 137 -19.93 -6.18 6.81
CA GLU A 137 -19.77 -5.44 8.05
C GLU A 137 -18.38 -4.82 8.13
N THR A 138 -18.23 -3.82 9.00
CA THR A 138 -16.96 -3.12 9.20
C THR A 138 -16.55 -3.16 10.66
N ALA A 139 -15.32 -3.57 10.92
CA ALA A 139 -14.68 -3.48 12.22
C ALA A 139 -13.58 -2.41 12.19
N LEU A 140 -13.59 -1.51 13.18
CA LEU A 140 -12.48 -0.59 13.44
C LEU A 140 -11.69 -1.13 14.63
N LEU A 141 -10.42 -1.46 14.41
CA LEU A 141 -9.57 -2.07 15.44
C LEU A 141 -8.36 -1.17 15.69
N ALA A 142 -8.34 -0.54 16.85
CA ALA A 142 -7.22 0.25 17.34
C ALA A 142 -6.42 -0.59 18.33
N GLY A 143 -5.14 -0.83 18.04
CA GLY A 143 -4.34 -1.79 18.80
C GLY A 143 -2.86 -1.51 18.89
N GLY A 144 -2.35 -0.41 18.36
CA GLY A 144 -0.92 -0.30 18.07
C GLY A 144 -0.62 -0.24 16.59
N CYS A 145 0.67 -0.44 16.29
CA CYS A 145 1.23 -0.71 14.97
C CYS A 145 0.27 -1.48 14.06
N PHE A 146 -0.42 -0.71 13.21
CA PHE A 146 -1.48 -1.23 12.36
C PHE A 146 -1.00 -2.23 11.29
N TRP A 147 0.31 -2.25 10.97
CA TRP A 147 0.87 -3.07 9.89
C TRP A 147 0.78 -4.58 10.16
N GLY A 148 1.05 -5.00 11.40
CA GLY A 148 0.90 -6.41 11.78
C GLY A 148 -0.57 -6.83 11.70
N VAL A 149 -1.45 -5.96 12.19
CA VAL A 149 -2.90 -6.18 12.20
C VAL A 149 -3.45 -6.29 10.77
N GLU A 150 -3.07 -5.36 9.91
CA GLU A 150 -3.43 -5.37 8.49
C GLU A 150 -3.00 -6.68 7.82
N TYR A 151 -1.73 -7.07 8.00
CA TYR A 151 -1.18 -8.28 7.38
C TYR A 151 -1.92 -9.58 7.79
N TYR A 152 -2.22 -9.75 9.08
CA TYR A 152 -2.89 -10.96 9.56
C TYR A 152 -4.37 -11.01 9.17
N LEU A 153 -5.07 -9.87 9.26
CA LEU A 153 -6.49 -9.80 8.93
C LEU A 153 -6.74 -9.93 7.42
N GLN A 154 -5.87 -9.39 6.56
CA GLN A 154 -5.98 -9.54 5.09
C GLN A 154 -5.95 -11.00 4.63
N LYS A 155 -5.39 -11.91 5.45
CA LYS A 155 -5.28 -13.34 5.11
C LYS A 155 -6.46 -14.18 5.58
N MET A 156 -7.36 -13.62 6.39
CA MET A 156 -8.54 -14.33 6.84
C MET A 156 -9.52 -14.53 5.67
N ASP A 157 -9.97 -15.76 5.46
CA ASP A 157 -11.06 -16.00 4.52
C ASP A 157 -12.32 -15.25 5.00
N GLY A 158 -13.04 -14.61 4.07
CA GLY A 158 -14.14 -13.71 4.39
C GLY A 158 -13.76 -12.25 4.64
N VAL A 159 -12.48 -11.92 4.88
CA VAL A 159 -12.03 -10.51 4.90
C VAL A 159 -11.87 -10.01 3.45
N LYS A 160 -12.47 -8.85 3.16
CA LYS A 160 -12.53 -8.26 1.83
C LYS A 160 -11.56 -7.11 1.65
N SER A 161 -11.35 -6.32 2.69
CA SER A 161 -10.45 -5.19 2.69
C SER A 161 -9.96 -4.92 4.10
N VAL A 162 -8.69 -4.55 4.24
CA VAL A 162 -8.16 -3.99 5.48
C VAL A 162 -7.36 -2.75 5.09
N ALA A 163 -7.70 -1.61 5.69
CA ALA A 163 -7.06 -0.33 5.41
C ALA A 163 -6.61 0.34 6.71
N SER A 164 -5.34 0.72 6.75
CA SER A 164 -4.74 1.40 7.89
C SER A 164 -5.04 2.90 7.90
N GLY A 165 -5.25 3.46 9.09
CA GLY A 165 -5.61 4.87 9.28
C GLY A 165 -5.57 5.30 10.74
N TYR A 166 -6.27 6.39 11.04
CA TYR A 166 -6.28 7.04 12.35
C TYR A 166 -7.70 7.42 12.75
N THR A 167 -8.07 7.21 14.02
CA THR A 167 -9.37 7.66 14.55
C THR A 167 -9.26 8.14 15.99
N GLY A 168 -10.33 8.73 16.53
CA GLY A 168 -10.43 9.11 17.94
C GLY A 168 -9.82 10.47 18.34
N GLY A 169 -9.13 11.16 17.44
CA GLY A 169 -8.51 12.45 17.72
C GLY A 169 -9.32 13.68 17.30
N HIS A 170 -8.72 14.87 17.46
CA HIS A 170 -9.39 16.16 17.28
C HIS A 170 -8.94 16.94 16.03
N VAL A 171 -7.82 16.56 15.42
CA VAL A 171 -7.36 17.09 14.13
C VAL A 171 -8.18 16.48 12.99
N LYS A 172 -8.67 17.29 12.06
CA LYS A 172 -9.42 16.79 10.89
C LYS A 172 -8.46 16.24 9.83
N ASN A 173 -8.66 14.99 9.42
CA ASN A 173 -7.87 14.29 8.39
C ASN A 173 -6.35 14.36 8.65
N PRO A 174 -5.86 13.86 9.80
CA PRO A 174 -4.46 14.01 10.17
C PRO A 174 -3.56 13.21 9.22
N GLY A 175 -2.41 13.77 8.87
CA GLY A 175 -1.34 13.01 8.21
C GLY A 175 -0.50 12.24 9.25
N TYR A 176 0.19 11.18 8.80
CA TYR A 176 1.08 10.36 9.64
C TYR A 176 2.03 11.21 10.50
N ARG A 177 2.74 12.18 9.89
CA ARG A 177 3.70 13.05 10.61
C ARG A 177 3.06 13.84 11.73
N GLU A 178 1.80 14.22 11.56
CA GLU A 178 1.06 14.98 12.54
C GLU A 178 0.67 14.09 13.72
N VAL A 179 0.16 12.88 13.45
CA VAL A 179 -0.15 11.87 14.48
C VAL A 179 1.10 11.50 15.29
N CYS A 180 2.24 11.29 14.64
CA CYS A 180 3.50 10.98 15.33
C CYS A 180 4.01 12.10 16.26
N THR A 181 3.44 13.31 16.21
CA THR A 181 3.76 14.34 17.21
C THR A 181 3.16 14.03 18.59
N GLY A 182 2.22 13.09 18.66
CA GLY A 182 1.42 12.79 19.86
C GLY A 182 0.33 13.83 20.14
N ASN A 183 0.29 14.95 19.40
CA ASN A 183 -0.60 16.07 19.74
C ASN A 183 -1.98 15.98 19.10
N THR A 184 -2.24 15.03 18.20
CA THR A 184 -3.52 14.97 17.47
C THR A 184 -4.59 14.18 18.23
N GLY A 185 -4.19 13.40 19.23
CA GLY A 185 -5.06 12.49 19.99
C GLY A 185 -5.63 11.32 19.18
N HIS A 186 -5.09 11.04 17.99
CA HIS A 186 -5.55 9.90 17.20
C HIS A 186 -4.82 8.61 17.58
N ALA A 187 -5.56 7.51 17.62
CA ALA A 187 -5.02 6.17 17.70
C ALA A 187 -4.79 5.60 16.29
N GLU A 188 -3.75 4.79 16.16
CA GLU A 188 -3.53 3.92 15.01
C GLU A 188 -4.65 2.89 14.90
N THR A 189 -5.23 2.71 13.70
CA THR A 189 -6.44 1.89 13.53
C THR A 189 -6.47 1.24 12.17
N VAL A 190 -6.95 -0.01 12.12
CA VAL A 190 -7.33 -0.65 10.86
C VAL A 190 -8.84 -0.69 10.69
N SER A 191 -9.30 -0.40 9.48
CA SER A 191 -10.68 -0.61 9.03
C SER A 191 -10.76 -1.92 8.26
N VAL A 192 -11.47 -2.90 8.82
CA VAL A 192 -11.64 -4.24 8.25
C VAL A 192 -13.04 -4.35 7.68
N VAL A 193 -13.16 -4.57 6.37
CA VAL A 193 -14.44 -4.91 5.75
C VAL A 193 -14.49 -6.40 5.51
N PHE A 194 -15.56 -7.05 5.97
CA PHE A 194 -15.67 -8.51 5.97
C PHE A 194 -17.08 -9.00 5.66
N ASP A 195 -17.15 -10.25 5.22
CA ASP A 195 -18.36 -11.00 4.94
C ASP A 195 -18.80 -11.81 6.16
N PRO A 196 -19.86 -11.41 6.89
CA PRO A 196 -20.32 -12.09 8.11
C PRO A 196 -20.86 -13.50 7.85
N GLU A 197 -21.12 -13.88 6.59
CA GLU A 197 -21.46 -15.27 6.25
C GLU A 197 -20.22 -16.18 6.18
N LYS A 198 -19.01 -15.59 6.05
CA LYS A 198 -17.74 -16.31 5.94
C LYS A 198 -16.86 -16.19 7.17
N VAL A 199 -16.87 -15.02 7.82
CA VAL A 199 -16.09 -14.74 9.01
C VAL A 199 -16.87 -13.83 9.95
N SER A 200 -16.99 -14.24 11.20
CA SER A 200 -17.70 -13.45 12.22
C SER A 200 -16.84 -12.31 12.76
N TYR A 201 -17.51 -11.27 13.28
CA TYR A 201 -16.83 -10.20 14.03
C TYR A 201 -16.02 -10.77 15.21
N GLU A 202 -16.51 -11.83 15.86
CA GLU A 202 -15.78 -12.51 16.95
C GLU A 202 -14.46 -13.10 16.46
N GLU A 203 -14.44 -13.75 15.30
CA GLU A 203 -13.21 -14.31 14.71
C GLU A 203 -12.20 -13.23 14.36
N ILE A 204 -12.66 -12.09 13.84
CA ILE A 204 -11.80 -10.93 13.55
C ILE A 204 -11.20 -10.36 14.84
N VAL A 205 -12.02 -10.13 15.87
CA VAL A 205 -11.54 -9.66 17.17
C VAL A 205 -10.63 -10.69 17.84
N ARG A 206 -10.92 -11.99 17.69
CA ARG A 206 -10.07 -13.05 18.22
C ARG A 206 -8.70 -13.05 17.55
N MET A 207 -8.65 -13.01 16.22
CA MET A 207 -7.38 -12.88 15.48
C MET A 207 -6.63 -11.62 15.93
N PHE A 208 -7.32 -10.49 16.04
CA PHE A 208 -6.75 -9.26 16.57
C PHE A 208 -6.17 -9.46 17.97
N LEU A 209 -6.89 -10.06 18.91
CA LEU A 209 -6.36 -10.28 20.27
C LEU A 209 -5.22 -11.31 20.30
N GLU A 210 -5.22 -12.32 19.42
CA GLU A 210 -4.17 -13.35 19.35
C GLU A 210 -2.83 -12.80 18.83
N ILE A 211 -2.86 -11.74 18.01
CA ILE A 211 -1.66 -11.08 17.50
C ILE A 211 -1.16 -9.93 18.38
N HIS A 212 -1.85 -9.62 19.49
CA HIS A 212 -1.45 -8.59 20.47
C HIS A 212 -1.10 -9.22 21.82
N ASP A 213 -0.11 -8.65 22.50
CA ASP A 213 0.25 -9.05 23.86
C ASP A 213 -0.36 -8.06 24.86
N PRO A 214 -1.48 -8.39 25.52
CA PRO A 214 -2.18 -7.47 26.40
C PRO A 214 -1.40 -7.14 27.69
N THR A 215 -0.24 -7.78 27.92
CA THR A 215 0.63 -7.49 29.07
C THR A 215 1.58 -6.32 28.81
N GLN A 216 1.63 -5.81 27.58
CA GLN A 216 2.49 -4.71 27.17
C GLN A 216 1.80 -3.36 27.40
N VAL A 217 2.22 -2.65 28.45
CA VAL A 217 1.71 -1.31 28.78
C VAL A 217 2.41 -0.26 27.93
N GLY A 218 1.64 0.60 27.25
CA GLY A 218 2.15 1.71 26.45
C GLY A 218 3.00 1.28 25.25
N ARG A 219 2.78 0.06 24.74
CA ARG A 219 3.45 -0.47 23.55
C ARG A 219 2.76 -1.73 23.02
N GLN A 220 2.95 -2.03 21.74
CA GLN A 220 2.66 -3.33 21.14
C GLN A 220 3.79 -3.71 20.17
N GLY A 221 4.53 -4.75 20.52
CA GLY A 221 5.74 -5.14 19.79
C GLY A 221 6.80 -4.02 19.83
N PRO A 222 7.38 -3.60 18.68
CA PRO A 222 8.39 -2.54 18.65
C PRO A 222 7.81 -1.12 18.75
N ASP A 223 6.48 -0.97 18.70
CA ASP A 223 5.80 0.32 18.73
C ASP A 223 5.51 0.76 20.17
N ILE A 224 6.07 1.90 20.57
CA ILE A 224 6.09 2.41 21.95
C ILE A 224 5.45 3.80 21.96
N GLY A 225 4.41 3.98 22.77
CA GLY A 225 3.68 5.24 22.89
C GLY A 225 2.34 5.08 23.59
N ASP A 226 1.66 6.21 23.82
CA ASP A 226 0.28 6.21 24.29
C ASP A 226 -0.61 5.75 23.12
N GLN A 227 -1.09 4.50 23.21
CA GLN A 227 -1.97 3.84 22.25
C GLN A 227 -3.42 3.88 22.75
#